data_AF-A0A8T4JJ90-F1
#
_entry.id   AF-A0A8T4JJ90-F1
#
_cell.length_a   1.000
_cell.length_b   1.000
_cell.length_c   1.000
_cell.angle_alpha   90.00
_cell.angle_beta   90.00
_cell.angle_gamma   90.00
#
_symmetry.space_group_name_H-M   'P 1'
#
loop_
_entity.id
_entity.type
_entity.pdbx_description
1 polymer ?
#
loop_
_entity_poly.entity_id
_entity_poly.type
_entity_poly.pdbx_seq_one_letter_code
_entity_poly.pdbx_strand_id
1 'polypeptide(L)'
;MKIYNQMIFDVAKIAKRSYPRLPYHNFCHGLEVWSVAKNYALLNQVSEEEKFYLESAALLHDVIFVSGAEDNEEKSAQFAQNFLPDLGYSQEQIEQVKGLILVTKWPTNPINLLEGIICDSDLDNLGGPDFFKKSIELMVEWGAQKGEDWYRKQLEFLENNHYYTNAARKLRGPGKNNNAKSIKESLEGLKC
;
A
#
# COMPACT_ATOMS: atom_id res chain seq x y z
N MET A 1 -15.06 19.20 6.81
CA MET A 1 -13.83 19.48 6.03
C MET A 1 -12.64 19.91 6.91
N LYS A 2 -12.70 21.00 7.71
CA LYS A 2 -11.55 21.42 8.55
C LYS A 2 -11.14 20.38 9.61
N ILE A 3 -12.10 19.65 10.17
CA ILE A 3 -11.87 18.66 11.23
C ILE A 3 -11.07 17.45 10.69
N TYR A 4 -11.51 16.82 9.59
CA TYR A 4 -10.79 15.69 8.98
C TYR A 4 -9.36 16.03 8.57
N ASN A 5 -9.12 17.22 8.01
CA ASN A 5 -7.75 17.63 7.66
C ASN A 5 -6.82 17.69 8.88
N GLN A 6 -7.32 18.18 10.03
CA GLN A 6 -6.55 18.21 11.27
C GLN A 6 -6.30 16.80 11.81
N MET A 7 -7.33 15.94 11.81
CA MET A 7 -7.22 14.55 12.25
C MET A 7 -6.21 13.76 11.42
N ILE A 8 -6.25 13.88 10.08
CA ILE A 8 -5.26 13.26 9.18
C ILE A 8 -3.85 13.77 9.45
N PHE A 9 -3.69 15.09 9.69
CA PHE A 9 -2.39 15.64 10.02
C PHE A 9 -1.83 15.07 11.34
N ASP A 10 -2.68 14.86 12.34
CA ASP A 10 -2.26 14.27 13.61
C ASP A 10 -1.99 12.76 13.50
N VAL A 11 -2.77 12.02 12.69
CA VAL A 11 -2.45 10.63 12.30
C VAL A 11 -1.07 10.56 11.64
N ALA A 12 -0.79 11.41 10.65
CA ALA A 12 0.49 11.42 9.95
C ALA A 12 1.69 11.67 10.89
N LYS A 13 1.54 12.54 11.89
CA LYS A 13 2.60 12.78 12.90
C LYS A 13 2.87 11.54 13.75
N ILE A 14 1.82 10.84 14.16
CA ILE A 14 1.94 9.62 14.97
C ILE A 14 2.57 8.52 14.13
N ALA A 15 2.03 8.27 12.94
CA ALA A 15 2.57 7.31 11.97
C ALA A 15 4.07 7.54 11.75
N LYS A 16 4.50 8.77 11.45
CA LYS A 16 5.93 9.10 11.23
C LYS A 16 6.86 8.65 12.36
N ARG A 17 6.38 8.63 13.60
CA ARG A 17 7.18 8.25 14.77
C ARG A 17 7.17 6.74 15.02
N SER A 18 6.14 6.04 14.53
CA SER A 18 5.92 4.62 14.78
C SER A 18 6.46 3.71 13.68
N TYR A 19 6.48 4.17 12.42
CA TYR A 19 6.98 3.36 11.30
C TYR A 19 8.41 2.88 11.54
N PRO A 20 8.75 1.66 11.10
CA PRO A 20 10.09 1.15 11.23
C PRO A 20 11.03 1.84 10.24
N ARG A 21 12.34 1.71 10.50
CA ARG A 21 13.39 2.25 9.63
C ARG A 21 13.85 1.17 8.64
N LEU A 22 12.93 0.72 7.79
CA LEU A 22 13.19 -0.29 6.77
C LEU A 22 13.47 0.34 5.39
N PRO A 23 14.13 -0.37 4.47
CA PRO A 23 14.33 0.11 3.11
C PRO A 23 13.03 0.37 2.34
N TYR A 24 12.02 -0.50 2.44
CA TYR A 24 10.75 -0.37 1.71
C TYR A 24 9.61 0.03 2.63
N HIS A 25 9.22 -0.82 3.60
CA HIS A 25 8.06 -0.60 4.48
C HIS A 25 8.40 0.44 5.57
N ASN A 26 8.53 1.70 5.16
CA ASN A 26 8.86 2.84 6.00
C ASN A 26 7.83 3.97 5.82
N PHE A 27 7.98 5.06 6.57
CA PHE A 27 7.02 6.16 6.51
C PHE A 27 6.89 6.81 5.12
N CYS A 28 7.92 6.75 4.27
CA CYS A 28 7.80 7.25 2.91
C CYS A 28 6.85 6.39 2.08
N HIS A 29 6.88 5.06 2.23
CA HIS A 29 5.87 4.15 1.64
C HIS A 29 4.47 4.53 2.12
N GLY A 30 4.25 4.68 3.44
CA GLY A 30 2.95 5.11 3.97
C GLY A 30 2.45 6.45 3.40
N LEU A 31 3.34 7.42 3.16
CA LEU A 31 2.99 8.69 2.50
C LEU A 31 2.67 8.54 1.01
N GLU A 32 3.36 7.66 0.30
CA GLU A 32 3.08 7.34 -1.09
C GLU A 32 1.68 6.71 -1.22
N VAL A 33 1.39 5.67 -0.42
CA VAL A 33 0.08 5.02 -0.37
C VAL A 33 -1.02 6.02 0.01
N TRP A 34 -0.78 6.90 0.98
CA TRP A 34 -1.72 7.99 1.33
C TRP A 34 -2.01 8.92 0.15
N SER A 35 -0.97 9.36 -0.56
CA SER A 35 -1.11 10.23 -1.72
C SER A 35 -1.88 9.55 -2.86
N VAL A 36 -1.61 8.26 -3.09
CA VAL A 36 -2.30 7.47 -4.12
C VAL A 36 -3.77 7.22 -3.73
N ALA A 37 -4.04 6.81 -2.50
CA ALA A 37 -5.39 6.57 -1.99
C ALA A 37 -6.27 7.82 -2.10
N LYS A 38 -5.71 8.99 -1.78
CA LYS A 38 -6.38 10.28 -1.97
C LYS A 38 -6.71 10.56 -3.44
N ASN A 39 -5.80 10.25 -4.36
CA ASN A 39 -6.04 10.43 -5.79
C ASN A 39 -7.10 9.45 -6.32
N TYR A 40 -7.02 8.17 -5.93
CA TYR A 40 -8.02 7.17 -6.32
C TYR A 40 -9.40 7.43 -5.71
N ALA A 41 -9.48 7.96 -4.49
CA ALA A 41 -10.72 8.45 -3.91
C ALA A 41 -11.40 9.49 -4.81
N LEU A 42 -10.64 10.49 -5.29
CA LEU A 42 -11.15 11.51 -6.22
C LEU A 42 -11.60 10.92 -7.56
N LEU A 43 -10.79 10.05 -8.16
CA LEU A 43 -11.10 9.44 -9.45
C LEU A 43 -12.32 8.51 -9.41
N ASN A 44 -12.57 7.89 -8.26
CA ASN A 44 -13.74 7.04 -8.03
C ASN A 44 -14.93 7.80 -7.41
N GLN A 45 -14.81 9.12 -7.20
CA GLN A 45 -15.88 9.99 -6.68
C GLN A 45 -16.46 9.52 -5.33
N VAL A 46 -15.62 8.97 -4.45
CA VAL A 46 -16.03 8.59 -3.09
C VAL A 46 -16.30 9.84 -2.26
N SER A 47 -17.11 9.71 -1.22
CA SER A 47 -17.44 10.81 -0.31
C SER A 47 -16.22 11.31 0.48
N GLU A 48 -16.32 12.51 1.05
CA GLU A 48 -15.26 13.07 1.88
C GLU A 48 -14.99 12.25 3.15
N GLU A 49 -15.99 11.54 3.66
CA GLU A 49 -15.86 10.66 4.83
C GLU A 49 -15.15 9.35 4.46
N GLU A 50 -15.52 8.74 3.33
CA GLU A 50 -14.84 7.54 2.82
C GLU A 50 -13.39 7.84 2.44
N LYS A 51 -13.13 9.01 1.82
CA LYS A 51 -11.77 9.48 1.57
C LYS A 51 -10.99 9.63 2.87
N PHE A 52 -11.61 10.16 3.92
CA PHE A 52 -11.00 10.27 5.23
C PHE A 52 -10.62 8.90 5.82
N TYR A 53 -11.44 7.86 5.63
CA TYR A 53 -11.08 6.49 6.03
C TYR A 53 -9.89 5.96 5.23
N LEU A 54 -9.88 6.15 3.92
CA LEU A 54 -8.78 5.75 3.04
C LEU A 54 -7.47 6.44 3.41
N GLU A 55 -7.49 7.76 3.63
CA GLU A 55 -6.31 8.52 4.02
C GLU A 55 -5.77 8.05 5.37
N SER A 56 -6.65 7.75 6.33
CA SER A 56 -6.26 7.24 7.66
C SER A 56 -5.65 5.85 7.57
N ALA A 57 -6.32 4.92 6.85
CA ALA A 57 -5.85 3.56 6.67
C ALA A 57 -4.52 3.50 5.92
N ALA A 58 -4.37 4.28 4.85
CA ALA A 58 -3.13 4.35 4.07
C ALA A 58 -1.95 4.82 4.91
N LEU A 59 -2.13 5.83 5.76
CA LEU A 59 -1.07 6.27 6.66
C LEU A 59 -0.70 5.23 7.73
N LEU A 60 -1.56 4.25 7.99
CA LEU A 60 -1.42 3.32 9.12
C LEU A 60 -1.20 1.87 8.74
N HIS A 61 -1.42 1.46 7.48
CA HIS A 61 -1.45 0.03 7.10
C HIS A 61 -0.17 -0.72 7.48
N ASP A 62 0.99 -0.08 7.35
CA ASP A 62 2.31 -0.62 7.72
C ASP A 62 2.97 0.08 8.91
N VAL A 63 2.16 0.74 9.75
CA VAL A 63 2.70 1.50 10.89
C VAL A 63 3.44 0.60 11.89
N ILE A 64 3.02 -0.67 11.98
CA ILE A 64 3.76 -1.74 12.65
C ILE A 64 4.15 -2.77 11.60
N PHE A 65 5.44 -2.85 11.27
CA PHE A 65 5.91 -3.78 10.27
C PHE A 65 7.21 -4.48 10.69
N VAL A 66 7.22 -5.80 10.57
CA VAL A 66 8.39 -6.66 10.74
C VAL A 66 8.52 -7.54 9.50
N SER A 67 9.66 -7.45 8.83
CA SER A 67 9.90 -8.22 7.60
C SER A 67 9.81 -9.73 7.88
N GLY A 68 8.99 -10.43 7.09
CA GLY A 68 8.73 -11.87 7.23
C GLY A 68 7.67 -12.25 8.28
N ALA A 69 7.10 -11.29 9.01
CA ALA A 69 5.97 -11.56 9.89
C ALA A 69 4.65 -11.63 9.10
N GLU A 70 3.75 -12.52 9.52
CA GLU A 70 2.44 -12.74 8.88
C GLU A 70 1.30 -11.97 9.55
N ASP A 71 1.59 -11.18 10.60
CA ASP A 71 0.59 -10.51 11.44
C ASP A 71 0.77 -8.97 11.49
N ASN A 72 1.45 -8.41 10.47
CA ASN A 72 1.74 -6.97 10.40
C ASN A 72 0.46 -6.14 10.29
N GLU A 73 -0.48 -6.51 9.40
CA GLU A 73 -1.72 -5.78 9.19
C GLU A 73 -2.62 -5.86 10.43
N GLU A 74 -2.68 -7.02 11.10
CA GLU A 74 -3.38 -7.15 12.38
C GLU A 74 -2.77 -6.24 13.46
N LYS A 75 -1.45 -6.16 13.55
CA LYS A 75 -0.76 -5.28 14.51
C LYS A 75 -0.97 -3.81 14.18
N SER A 76 -0.93 -3.43 12.91
CA SER A 76 -1.22 -2.07 12.45
C SER A 76 -2.68 -1.67 12.70
N ALA A 77 -3.63 -2.58 12.47
CA ALA A 77 -5.04 -2.37 12.79
C ALA A 77 -5.27 -2.25 14.30
N GLN A 78 -4.60 -3.07 15.12
CA GLN A 78 -4.65 -2.97 16.58
C GLN A 78 -4.03 -1.66 17.07
N PHE A 79 -2.93 -1.22 16.45
CA PHE A 79 -2.36 0.09 16.71
C PHE A 79 -3.40 1.18 16.45
N ALA A 80 -4.02 1.19 15.26
CA ALA A 80 -5.11 2.11 14.90
C ALA A 80 -6.26 2.13 15.91
N GLN A 81 -6.74 0.96 16.33
CA GLN A 81 -7.78 0.82 17.36
C GLN A 81 -7.45 1.53 18.66
N ASN A 82 -6.18 1.51 19.07
CA ASN A 82 -5.76 2.01 20.37
C ASN A 82 -5.58 3.53 20.40
N PHE A 83 -5.13 4.14 19.31
CA PHE A 83 -4.77 5.58 19.34
C PHE A 83 -5.79 6.50 18.65
N LEU A 84 -6.58 6.00 17.69
CA LEU A 84 -7.56 6.82 16.99
C LEU A 84 -8.65 7.44 17.90
N PRO A 85 -9.09 6.79 19.01
CA PRO A 85 -10.00 7.43 19.97
C PRO A 85 -9.48 8.76 20.51
N ASP A 86 -8.18 8.85 20.79
CA ASP A 86 -7.54 10.06 21.33
C ASP A 86 -7.50 11.21 20.31
N LEU A 87 -7.67 10.91 19.03
CA LEU A 87 -7.77 11.89 17.94
C LEU A 87 -9.22 12.27 17.60
N GLY A 88 -10.20 11.73 18.34
CA GLY A 88 -11.61 12.05 18.16
C GLY A 88 -12.33 11.22 17.10
N TYR A 89 -11.78 10.07 16.70
CA TYR A 89 -12.50 9.12 15.84
C TYR A 89 -13.62 8.44 16.62
N SER A 90 -14.79 8.26 15.99
CA SER A 90 -15.84 7.42 16.56
C SER A 90 -15.49 5.93 16.42
N GLN A 91 -16.13 5.07 17.21
CA GLN A 91 -15.90 3.62 17.10
C GLN A 91 -16.23 3.10 15.70
N GLU A 92 -17.29 3.62 15.06
CA GLU A 92 -17.65 3.26 13.69
C GLU A 92 -16.54 3.62 12.69
N GLN A 93 -15.98 4.82 12.78
CA GLN A 93 -14.88 5.26 11.92
C GLN A 93 -13.62 4.40 12.14
N ILE A 94 -13.34 4.01 13.38
CA ILE A 94 -12.22 3.15 13.73
C ILE A 94 -12.38 1.76 13.08
N GLU A 95 -13.58 1.17 13.13
CA GLU A 95 -13.81 -0.12 12.46
C GLU A 95 -13.67 -0.03 10.94
N GLN A 96 -14.09 1.08 10.32
CA GLN A 96 -13.87 1.30 8.88
C GLN A 96 -12.37 1.35 8.55
N VAL A 97 -11.59 2.13 9.32
CA VAL A 97 -10.13 2.24 9.11
C VAL A 97 -9.43 0.89 9.34
N LYS A 98 -9.81 0.14 10.37
CA LYS A 98 -9.25 -1.20 10.64
C LYS A 98 -9.55 -2.17 9.51
N GLY A 99 -10.78 -2.20 9.01
CA GLY A 99 -11.15 -3.06 7.88
C GLY A 99 -10.31 -2.78 6.65
N LEU A 100 -10.07 -1.50 6.35
CA LEU A 100 -9.21 -1.07 5.24
C LEU A 100 -7.73 -1.40 5.44
N ILE A 101 -7.22 -1.41 6.68
CA ILE A 101 -5.86 -1.90 6.96
C ILE A 101 -5.79 -3.42 6.79
N LEU A 102 -6.77 -4.15 7.32
CA LEU A 102 -6.74 -5.62 7.29
C LEU A 102 -6.83 -6.20 5.88
N VAL A 103 -7.53 -5.52 4.95
CA VAL A 103 -7.68 -6.02 3.58
C VAL A 103 -6.40 -5.91 2.73
N THR A 104 -5.41 -5.12 3.16
CA THR A 104 -4.10 -5.06 2.46
C THR A 104 -3.25 -6.31 2.70
N LYS A 105 -3.64 -7.15 3.66
CA LYS A 105 -2.96 -8.42 3.93
C LYS A 105 -2.97 -9.31 2.70
N TRP A 106 -1.79 -9.74 2.27
CA TRP A 106 -1.66 -10.60 1.11
C TRP A 106 -1.98 -12.07 1.42
N PRO A 107 -2.73 -12.81 0.57
CA PRO A 107 -3.35 -12.34 -0.67
C PRO A 107 -4.61 -11.50 -0.44
N THR A 108 -4.73 -10.39 -1.17
CA THR A 108 -5.84 -9.44 -1.02
C THR A 108 -7.12 -9.92 -1.69
N ASN A 109 -8.27 -9.74 -1.02
CA ASN A 109 -9.59 -10.09 -1.56
C ASN A 109 -10.63 -9.00 -1.20
N PRO A 110 -10.53 -7.80 -1.79
CA PRO A 110 -11.43 -6.70 -1.50
C PRO A 110 -12.85 -7.00 -1.99
N ILE A 111 -13.85 -6.74 -1.14
CA ILE A 111 -15.26 -7.02 -1.40
C ILE A 111 -16.08 -5.77 -1.73
N ASN A 112 -15.49 -4.58 -1.57
CA ASN A 112 -16.13 -3.30 -1.87
C ASN A 112 -15.15 -2.30 -2.51
N LEU A 113 -15.68 -1.14 -2.89
CA LEU A 113 -14.92 -0.11 -3.59
C LEU A 113 -13.74 0.43 -2.76
N LEU A 114 -13.94 0.71 -1.47
CA LEU A 114 -12.89 1.31 -0.63
C LEU A 114 -11.76 0.33 -0.39
N GLU A 115 -12.08 -0.93 -0.14
CA GLU A 115 -11.10 -2.00 -0.04
C GLU A 115 -10.31 -2.17 -1.35
N GLY A 116 -10.99 -2.09 -2.49
CA GLY A 116 -10.33 -2.09 -3.80
C GLY A 116 -9.39 -0.91 -3.98
N ILE A 117 -9.78 0.29 -3.52
CA ILE A 117 -8.94 1.50 -3.60
C ILE A 117 -7.69 1.37 -2.72
N ILE A 118 -7.81 0.90 -1.47
CA ILE A 118 -6.63 0.81 -0.59
C ILE A 118 -5.65 -0.27 -1.09
N CYS A 119 -6.12 -1.43 -1.53
CA CYS A 119 -5.26 -2.46 -2.13
C CYS A 119 -4.59 -1.97 -3.42
N ASP A 120 -5.33 -1.25 -4.28
CA ASP A 120 -4.75 -0.63 -5.48
C ASP A 120 -3.71 0.44 -5.14
N SER A 121 -3.88 1.14 -4.01
CA SER A 121 -2.97 2.20 -3.57
C SER A 121 -1.66 1.63 -3.03
N ASP A 122 -1.73 0.53 -2.28
CA ASP A 122 -0.56 -0.16 -1.74
C ASP A 122 0.28 -0.82 -2.86
N LEU A 123 -0.39 -1.37 -3.88
CA LEU A 123 0.25 -2.01 -5.03
C LEU A 123 0.48 -1.07 -6.23
N ASP A 124 0.34 0.25 -6.06
CA ASP A 124 0.39 1.23 -7.16
C ASP A 124 1.74 1.23 -7.89
N ASN A 125 2.82 0.96 -7.16
CA ASN A 125 4.18 0.92 -7.68
C ASN A 125 4.39 -0.18 -8.73
N LEU A 126 3.56 -1.23 -8.76
CA LEU A 126 3.68 -2.32 -9.74
C LEU A 126 3.57 -1.81 -11.18
N GLY A 127 2.78 -0.76 -11.40
CA GLY A 127 2.67 -0.07 -12.69
C GLY A 127 3.34 1.30 -12.72
N GLY A 128 4.07 1.65 -11.66
CA GLY A 128 4.78 2.90 -11.52
C GLY A 128 6.13 2.91 -12.28
N PRO A 129 6.64 4.10 -12.63
CA PRO A 129 7.96 4.24 -13.25
C PRO A 129 9.12 3.92 -12.30
N ASP A 130 8.87 3.93 -11.00
CA ASP A 130 9.83 3.66 -9.93
C ASP A 130 9.83 2.18 -9.48
N PHE A 131 9.06 1.31 -10.15
CA PHE A 131 8.94 -0.12 -9.85
C PHE A 131 10.30 -0.80 -9.58
N PHE A 132 11.30 -0.61 -10.45
CA PHE A 132 12.61 -1.24 -10.28
C PHE A 132 13.37 -0.72 -9.06
N LYS A 133 13.22 0.55 -8.71
CA LYS A 133 13.81 1.13 -7.49
C LYS A 133 13.15 0.51 -6.26
N LYS A 134 11.82 0.48 -6.24
CA LYS A 134 11.00 -0.13 -5.18
C LYS A 134 11.29 -1.61 -5.01
N SER A 135 11.47 -2.33 -6.11
CA SER A 135 11.90 -3.73 -6.11
C SER A 135 13.27 -3.92 -5.44
N ILE A 136 14.24 -3.03 -5.68
CA ILE A 136 15.54 -3.08 -5.00
C ILE A 136 15.40 -2.79 -3.51
N GLU A 137 14.59 -1.81 -3.12
CA GLU A 137 14.31 -1.51 -1.70
C GLU A 137 13.73 -2.74 -1.00
N LEU A 138 12.72 -3.38 -1.59
CA LEU A 138 12.11 -4.60 -1.06
C LEU A 138 13.10 -5.77 -1.00
N MET A 139 13.93 -5.93 -2.02
CA MET A 139 14.98 -6.96 -2.06
C MET A 139 15.96 -6.82 -0.90
N VAL A 140 16.42 -5.60 -0.62
CA VAL A 140 17.34 -5.31 0.49
C VAL A 140 16.65 -5.59 1.82
N GLU A 141 15.39 -5.19 1.96
CA GLU A 141 14.62 -5.43 3.18
C GLU A 141 14.47 -6.93 3.48
N TRP A 142 14.21 -7.75 2.46
CA TRP A 142 14.04 -9.20 2.59
C TRP A 142 15.37 -9.95 2.72
N GLY A 143 16.51 -9.26 2.68
CA GLY A 143 17.83 -9.90 2.64
C GLY A 143 18.02 -10.79 1.41
N ALA A 144 17.28 -10.52 0.33
CA ALA A 144 17.35 -11.27 -0.91
C ALA A 144 18.54 -10.80 -1.77
N GLN A 145 18.96 -11.64 -2.72
CA GLN A 145 20.02 -11.31 -3.66
C GLN A 145 19.44 -10.98 -5.04
N LYS A 146 20.06 -10.00 -5.70
CA LYS A 146 19.74 -9.70 -7.09
C LYS A 146 20.16 -10.88 -7.97
N GLY A 147 19.25 -11.37 -8.79
CA GLY A 147 19.52 -12.48 -9.69
C GLY A 147 18.25 -13.02 -10.31
N GLU A 148 18.39 -14.16 -10.99
CA GLU A 148 17.30 -14.83 -11.69
C GLU A 148 16.11 -15.11 -10.75
N ASP A 149 16.36 -15.66 -9.56
CA ASP A 149 15.32 -15.99 -8.58
C ASP A 149 14.53 -14.75 -8.13
N TRP A 150 15.21 -13.63 -7.91
CA TRP A 150 14.53 -12.37 -7.56
C TRP A 150 13.63 -11.92 -8.71
N TYR A 151 14.16 -11.87 -9.92
CA TYR A 151 13.39 -11.47 -11.09
C TYR A 151 12.19 -12.39 -11.37
N ARG A 152 12.34 -13.71 -11.17
CA ARG A 152 11.22 -14.66 -11.28
C ARG A 152 10.13 -14.38 -10.26
N LYS A 153 10.48 -14.15 -8.99
CA LYS A 153 9.52 -13.77 -7.94
C LYS A 153 8.79 -12.46 -8.27
N GLN A 154 9.51 -11.45 -8.75
CA GLN A 154 8.92 -10.16 -9.13
C GLN A 154 7.98 -10.31 -10.34
N LEU A 155 8.37 -11.13 -11.33
CA LEU A 155 7.54 -11.41 -12.49
C LEU A 155 6.26 -12.15 -12.08
N GLU A 156 6.38 -13.19 -11.26
CA GLU A 156 5.24 -13.94 -10.72
C GLU A 156 4.30 -13.02 -9.94
N PHE A 157 4.85 -12.14 -9.10
CA PHE A 157 4.05 -11.17 -8.35
C PHE A 157 3.31 -10.19 -9.28
N LEU A 158 3.96 -9.70 -10.34
CA LEU A 158 3.29 -8.87 -11.33
C LEU A 158 2.17 -9.64 -12.04
N GLU A 159 2.41 -10.87 -12.49
CA GLU A 159 1.45 -11.64 -13.27
C GLU A 159 0.24 -12.12 -12.43
N ASN A 160 0.44 -12.42 -11.15
CA ASN A 160 -0.62 -12.93 -10.27
C ASN A 160 -1.49 -11.83 -9.63
N ASN A 161 -0.98 -10.61 -9.50
CA ASN A 161 -1.76 -9.49 -8.95
C ASN A 161 -2.58 -8.79 -10.05
N HIS A 162 -3.67 -8.11 -9.68
CA HIS A 162 -4.44 -7.26 -10.59
C HIS A 162 -4.97 -6.03 -9.85
N TYR A 163 -5.20 -4.96 -10.60
CA TYR A 163 -5.85 -3.77 -10.05
C TYR A 163 -7.37 -3.94 -10.04
N TYR A 164 -8.01 -3.60 -8.92
CA TYR A 164 -9.43 -3.81 -8.67
C TYR A 164 -10.27 -2.71 -9.32
N THR A 165 -9.90 -1.44 -9.12
CA THR A 165 -10.64 -0.29 -9.62
C THR A 165 -10.40 -0.03 -11.10
N ASN A 166 -11.41 0.55 -11.78
CA ASN A 166 -11.25 1.01 -13.16
C ASN A 166 -10.18 2.09 -13.28
N ALA A 167 -10.02 2.94 -12.26
CA ALA A 167 -9.04 4.00 -12.23
C ALA A 167 -7.61 3.44 -12.23
N ALA A 168 -7.28 2.54 -11.29
CA ALA A 168 -5.97 1.93 -11.19
C ALA A 168 -5.62 1.07 -12.42
N ARG A 169 -6.58 0.29 -12.94
CA ARG A 169 -6.37 -0.46 -14.19
C ARG A 169 -5.97 0.43 -15.36
N LYS A 170 -6.61 1.59 -15.52
CA LYS A 170 -6.28 2.55 -16.60
C LYS A 170 -4.94 3.24 -16.38
N LEU A 171 -4.65 3.64 -15.14
CA LEU A 171 -3.46 4.43 -14.82
C LEU A 171 -2.18 3.59 -14.71
N ARG A 172 -2.29 2.36 -14.23
CA ARG A 172 -1.14 1.50 -13.89
C ARG A 172 -1.07 0.21 -14.68
N GLY A 173 -2.16 -0.25 -15.29
CA GLY A 173 -2.15 -1.47 -16.10
C GLY A 173 -1.09 -1.48 -17.21
N PRO A 174 -1.00 -0.44 -18.06
CA PRO A 174 0.02 -0.37 -19.10
C PRO A 174 1.46 -0.39 -18.56
N GLY A 175 1.72 0.38 -17.50
CA GLY A 175 3.04 0.40 -16.84
C GLY A 175 3.41 -0.95 -16.24
N LYS A 176 2.44 -1.64 -15.63
CA LYS A 176 2.63 -2.96 -15.04
C LYS A 176 3.02 -4.00 -16.10
N ASN A 177 2.35 -3.97 -17.25
CA ASN A 177 2.68 -4.84 -18.38
C ASN A 177 4.09 -4.54 -18.93
N ASN A 178 4.47 -3.26 -19.01
CA ASN A 178 5.82 -2.87 -19.44
C ASN A 178 6.88 -3.33 -18.44
N ASN A 179 6.63 -3.19 -17.14
CA ASN A 179 7.54 -3.67 -16.10
C ASN A 179 7.73 -5.19 -16.18
N ALA A 180 6.66 -5.95 -16.39
CA ALA A 180 6.73 -7.40 -16.59
C ALA A 180 7.54 -7.77 -17.85
N LYS A 181 7.35 -7.05 -18.97
CA LYS A 181 8.12 -7.23 -20.20
C LYS A 181 9.62 -6.99 -19.97
N SER A 182 9.98 -5.91 -19.31
CA SER A 182 11.37 -5.58 -18.96
C SER A 182 12.03 -6.63 -18.08
N ILE A 183 11.28 -7.25 -17.14
CA ILE A 183 11.80 -8.37 -16.35
C ILE A 183 12.02 -9.61 -17.22
N LYS A 184 11.09 -9.94 -18.13
CA LYS A 184 11.26 -11.07 -19.07
C LYS A 184 12.51 -10.90 -19.94
N GLU A 185 12.73 -9.71 -20.48
CA GLU A 185 13.93 -9.39 -21.26
C GLU A 185 15.21 -9.51 -20.41
N SER A 186 15.17 -9.08 -19.15
CA SER A 186 16.30 -9.25 -18.21
C SER A 186 16.60 -10.73 -17.94
N LEU A 187 15.57 -11.56 -17.78
CA LEU A 187 15.71 -13.01 -17.58
C LEU A 187 16.23 -13.73 -18.82
N GLU A 188 15.87 -13.29 -20.02
CA GLU A 188 16.41 -13.84 -21.28
C GLU A 188 17.90 -13.50 -21.43
N GLY A 189 18.30 -12.26 -21.12
CA GLY A 189 19.69 -11.83 -21.18
C GLY A 189 20.62 -12.56 -20.20
N LEU A 190 20.09 -13.11 -19.11
CA LEU A 190 20.86 -13.89 -18.13
C LEU A 190 21.13 -15.34 -18.56
N LYS A 191 20.48 -15.83 -19.63
CA LYS A 191 20.68 -17.19 -20.15
C LYS A 191 21.84 -17.30 -21.16
N CYS A 192 22.42 -16.18 -21.55
CA CYS A 192 23.56 -16.07 -22.45
C CYS A 192 24.88 -16.00 -21.67
#